data_AF-A0A7K4BAD0-F1
#
_entry.id   AF-A0A7K4BAD0-F1
#
_cell.length_a   1.000
_cell.length_b   1.000
_cell.length_c   1.000
_cell.angle_alpha   90.00
_cell.angle_beta   90.00
_cell.angle_gamma   90.00
#
_symmetry.space_group_name_H-M   'P 1'
#
loop_
_entity.id
_entity.type
_entity.pdbx_description
1 polymer ?
#
loop_
_entity_poly.entity_id
_entity_poly.type
_entity_poly.pdbx_seq_one_letter_code
_entity_poly.pdbx_strand_id
1 'polypeptide(L)' 'MAGVSFPVSSVDDVFTGLPKGPESNISVGGLVVCNTGDLFRRFVKPTDFPIISAEELAILILDHTGI' A
#
# COMPACT_ATOMS: atom_id res chain seq x y z
N MET A 1 1.58 -8.82 -5.29
CA MET A 1 1.75 -8.73 -3.83
C MET A 1 2.04 -10.12 -3.25
N ALA A 2 3.13 -10.77 -3.67
CA ALA A 2 3.37 -12.19 -3.34
C ALA A 2 3.86 -12.45 -1.90
N GLY A 3 4.05 -11.41 -1.08
CA GLY A 3 4.65 -11.52 0.27
C GLY A 3 3.83 -10.96 1.43
N VAL A 4 2.61 -10.47 1.19
CA VAL A 4 1.73 -9.98 2.27
C VAL A 4 0.77 -11.10 2.66
N SER A 5 0.87 -11.59 3.90
CA SER A 5 -0.12 -12.50 4.49
C SER A 5 -1.17 -11.70 5.25
N PHE A 6 -2.43 -11.87 4.90
CA PHE A 6 -3.56 -11.28 5.60
C PHE A 6 -4.03 -12.19 6.76
N PRO A 7 -4.58 -11.65 7.86
CA PRO A 7 -4.78 -10.21 8.11
C PRO A 7 -3.48 -9.50 8.47
N VAL A 8 -3.32 -8.29 7.92
CA VAL A 8 -2.19 -7.42 8.24
C VAL A 8 -2.54 -6.63 9.49
N SER A 9 -1.64 -6.64 10.48
CA SER A 9 -1.91 -6.08 11.82
C SER A 9 -1.19 -4.75 12.06
N SER A 10 -0.24 -4.39 11.19
CA SER A 10 0.55 -3.18 11.34
C SER A 10 1.02 -2.65 9.99
N VAL A 11 1.41 -1.37 9.99
CA VAL A 11 2.01 -0.70 8.82
C VAL A 11 3.28 -1.44 8.38
N ASP A 12 4.12 -1.89 9.31
CA ASP A 12 5.37 -2.59 9.03
C ASP A 12 5.15 -3.94 8.31
N ASP A 13 4.08 -4.66 8.65
CA ASP A 13 3.68 -5.90 7.97
C ASP A 13 3.24 -5.65 6.52
N VAL A 14 2.62 -4.49 6.24
CA VAL A 14 2.33 -4.09 4.86
C VAL A 14 3.64 -3.82 4.12
N PHE A 15 4.54 -3.01 4.70
CA PHE A 15 5.80 -2.60 4.09
C PHE A 15 6.73 -3.78 3.77
N THR A 16 6.75 -4.81 4.60
CA THR A 16 7.59 -6.00 4.38
C THR A 16 7.17 -6.79 3.16
N GLY A 17 5.88 -6.83 2.82
CA GLY A 17 5.37 -7.54 1.65
C GLY A 17 5.23 -6.70 0.38
N LEU A 18 5.55 -5.39 0.43
CA LEU A 18 5.61 -4.54 -0.75
C LEU A 18 6.83 -4.86 -1.62
N PRO A 19 6.71 -4.76 -2.96
CA PRO A 19 7.87 -4.84 -3.85
C PRO A 19 8.91 -3.78 -3.45
N LYS A 20 10.19 -4.12 -3.60
CA LYS A 20 11.30 -3.23 -3.23
C LYS A 20 12.04 -2.77 -4.48
N GLY A 21 12.63 -1.59 -4.41
CA GLY A 21 13.42 -1.03 -5.52
C GLY A 21 12.54 -0.49 -6.66
N PRO A 22 12.99 -0.58 -7.92
CA PRO A 22 12.28 0.01 -9.06
C PRO A 22 10.85 -0.53 -9.24
N GLU A 23 10.58 -1.75 -8.78
CA GLU A 23 9.28 -2.39 -8.93
C GLU A 23 8.19 -1.84 -7.99
N SER A 24 8.57 -1.04 -6.98
CA SER A 24 7.60 -0.25 -6.22
C SER A 24 7.36 1.14 -6.79
N ASN A 25 7.93 1.50 -7.93
CA ASN A 25 7.63 2.79 -8.54
C ASN A 25 6.30 2.73 -9.30
N ILE A 26 5.37 3.57 -8.90
CA ILE A 26 4.15 3.84 -9.66
C ILE A 26 4.47 4.94 -10.66
N SER A 27 4.38 4.59 -11.94
CA SER A 27 4.74 5.47 -13.05
C SER A 27 3.56 5.74 -13.95
N VAL A 28 3.37 6.99 -14.37
CA VAL A 28 2.34 7.42 -15.32
C VAL A 28 3.06 8.07 -16.49
N GLY A 29 2.86 7.54 -17.70
CA GLY A 29 3.51 8.07 -18.91
C GLY A 29 5.05 7.99 -18.89
N GLY A 30 5.62 7.02 -18.16
CA GLY A 30 7.08 6.88 -17.99
C GLY A 30 7.70 7.78 -16.93
N LEU A 31 6.91 8.64 -16.28
CA LEU A 31 7.34 9.43 -15.12
C LEU A 31 7.02 8.68 -13.83
N VAL A 32 8.01 8.49 -12.96
CA VAL A 32 7.77 7.96 -11.61
C VAL A 32 7.02 9.02 -10.80
N VAL A 33 5.77 8.74 -10.45
CA VAL A 33 4.88 9.66 -9.73
C VAL A 33 5.04 9.52 -8.23
N CYS A 34 5.18 8.28 -7.75
CA CYS A 34 5.41 7.97 -6.34
C CYS A 34 5.88 6.53 -6.17
N ASN A 35 6.51 6.23 -5.03
CA ASN A 35 6.74 4.86 -4.62
C ASN A 35 5.47 4.30 -3.95
N THR A 36 5.15 3.03 -4.17
CA THR A 36 4.06 2.31 -3.52
C THR A 36 4.16 2.48 -2.01
N GLY A 37 5.36 2.35 -1.42
CA GLY A 37 5.57 2.57 0.00
C GLY A 37 5.19 3.98 0.48
N ASP A 38 5.38 5.01 -0.34
CA ASP A 38 4.98 6.37 0.02
C ASP A 38 3.46 6.55 0.01
N LEU A 39 2.74 5.92 -0.93
CA LEU A 39 1.27 5.85 -0.90
C LEU A 39 0.79 5.20 0.40
N PHE A 40 1.36 4.05 0.75
CA PHE A 40 1.00 3.34 1.98
C PHE A 40 1.23 4.20 3.23
N ARG A 41 2.37 4.89 3.33
CA ARG A 41 2.64 5.83 4.46
C ARG A 41 1.67 7.00 4.53
N ARG A 42 1.21 7.48 3.37
CA ARG A 42 0.39 8.69 3.28
C ARG A 42 -1.09 8.41 3.54
N PHE A 43 -1.54 7.22 3.15
CA PHE A 43 -2.95 6.87 3.16
C PHE A 43 -3.30 5.76 4.15
N VAL A 44 -2.39 4.89 4.59
CA VAL A 44 -2.71 3.88 5.61
C VAL A 44 -2.34 4.41 7.00
N LYS A 45 -3.33 4.53 7.88
CA LYS A 45 -3.14 4.96 9.26
C LYS A 45 -3.09 3.75 10.21
N PRO A 46 -2.43 3.87 11.37
CA PRO A 46 -2.43 2.81 12.38
C PRO A 46 -3.83 2.40 12.87
N THR A 47 -4.84 3.26 12.72
CA THR A 47 -6.24 3.01 13.09
C THR A 47 -6.99 2.13 12.09
N ASP A 48 -6.46 1.96 10.88
CA ASP A 48 -7.14 1.23 9.80
C ASP A 48 -6.87 -0.29 9.89
N PHE A 49 -6.09 -0.71 10.89
CA PHE A 49 -5.76 -2.09 11.18
C PHE A 49 -6.75 -2.73 12.17
N PRO A 50 -7.01 -4.05 12.08
CA PRO A 50 -6.40 -4.99 11.14
C PRO A 50 -7.06 -4.95 9.74
N ILE A 51 -6.23 -5.02 8.69
CA ILE A 51 -6.71 -5.09 7.30
C ILE A 51 -6.77 -6.55 6.90
N ILE A 52 -7.92 -7.00 6.42
CA ILE A 52 -8.25 -8.43 6.33
C ILE A 52 -8.04 -8.98 4.92
N SER A 53 -7.95 -8.12 3.90
CA SER A 53 -7.77 -8.50 2.50
C SER A 53 -7.03 -7.44 1.68
N ALA A 54 -6.52 -7.85 0.52
CA ALA A 54 -5.89 -6.93 -0.43
C ALA A 54 -6.89 -5.96 -1.06
N GLU A 55 -8.14 -6.40 -1.26
CA GLU A 55 -9.23 -5.55 -1.74
C GLU A 55 -9.54 -4.43 -0.76
N GLU A 56 -9.70 -4.74 0.52
CA GLU A 56 -9.95 -3.76 1.58
C GLU A 56 -8.84 -2.71 1.67
N LEU A 57 -7.60 -3.16 1.51
CA LEU A 57 -6.44 -2.28 1.46
C LEU A 57 -6.45 -1.34 0.24
N ALA A 58 -6.82 -1.86 -0.93
CA ALA A 58 -6.95 -1.05 -2.14
C ALA A 58 -8.08 -0.03 -2.00
N ILE A 59 -9.21 -0.43 -1.42
CA ILE A 59 -10.36 0.45 -1.15
C ILE A 59 -9.97 1.57 -0.18
N LEU A 60 -9.26 1.26 0.91
CA LEU A 60 -8.76 2.25 1.86
C LEU A 60 -7.88 3.31 1.20
N ILE A 61 -6.97 2.89 0.32
CA ILE A 61 -6.11 3.81 -0.42
C ILE A 61 -6.94 4.68 -1.37
N LEU A 62 -7.89 4.09 -2.10
CA LEU A 62 -8.77 4.82 -3.01
C LEU A 62 -9.63 5.86 -2.28
N ASP A 63 -10.29 5.45 -1.19
CA ASP A 63 -11.15 6.31 -0.37
C ASP A 63 -10.36 7.49 0.22
N HIS A 64 -9.14 7.24 0.71
CA HIS A 64 -8.29 8.32 1.22
C HIS A 64 -7.65 9.18 0.11
N THR A 65 -7.54 8.69 -1.13
CA THR A 65 -7.15 9.51 -2.29
C THR A 65 -8.29 10.37 -2.84
N GLY A 66 -9.53 10.12 -2.39
CA GLY A 66 -10.72 10.88 -2.80
C GLY A 66 -11.14 10.63 -4.25
N ILE A 67 -10.89 9.43 -4.77
CA ILE A 67 -11.19 9.01 -6.15
C ILE A 67 -12.29 7.94 -6.14
#